data_AF-A0A6I5CAK6-F1
#
_entry.id   AF-A0A6I5CAK6-F1
#
_cell.length_a   1.000
_cell.length_b   1.000
_cell.length_c   1.000
_cell.angle_alpha   90.00
_cell.angle_beta   90.00
_cell.angle_gamma   90.00
#
_symmetry.space_group_name_H-M   'P 1'
#
loop_
_entity.id
_entity.type
_entity.pdbx_description
1 polymer ?
#
loop_
_entity_poly.entity_id
_entity_poly.type
_entity_poly.pdbx_seq_one_letter_code
_entity_poly.pdbx_strand_id
1 'polypeptide(L)' 'VKPVFVSVGHRVSLDNACAHTLALTPSYRLPETTRRADALCRRALEEATADARPA' A
#
# COMPACT_ATOMS: atom_id res chain seq x y z
N VAL A 1 -10.31 13.58 -5.81
CA VAL A 1 -9.15 12.63 -5.81
C VAL A 1 -9.15 11.81 -7.08
N LYS A 2 -7.98 11.52 -7.69
CA LYS A 2 -7.87 10.63 -8.87
C LYS A 2 -8.27 9.19 -8.48
N PRO A 3 -8.98 8.40 -9.30
CA PRO A 3 -9.27 7.00 -8.98
C PRO A 3 -8.00 6.14 -8.95
N VAL A 4 -8.11 4.96 -8.35
CA VAL A 4 -7.11 3.88 -8.44
C VAL A 4 -7.62 2.80 -9.40
N PHE A 5 -6.69 2.03 -9.95
CA PHE A 5 -7.03 0.86 -10.76
C PHE A 5 -6.99 -0.37 -9.88
N VAL A 6 -8.05 -1.17 -9.91
CA VAL A 6 -8.19 -2.42 -9.15
C VAL A 6 -8.26 -3.56 -10.15
N SER A 7 -7.47 -4.60 -9.91
CA SER A 7 -7.48 -5.84 -10.70
C SER A 7 -7.54 -7.04 -9.75
N VAL A 8 -7.97 -8.18 -10.27
CA VAL A 8 -7.97 -9.43 -9.52
C VAL A 8 -6.54 -9.96 -9.34
N GLY A 9 -6.29 -10.55 -8.18
CA GLY A 9 -5.13 -11.41 -7.93
C GLY A 9 -5.50 -12.88 -8.10
N HIS A 10 -5.23 -13.70 -7.09
CA HIS A 10 -5.59 -15.11 -7.07
C HIS A 10 -6.79 -15.38 -6.14
N ARG A 11 -7.75 -16.21 -6.58
CA ARG A 11 -8.93 -16.66 -5.79
C ARG A 11 -9.87 -15.55 -5.29
N VAL A 12 -9.98 -14.44 -6.02
CA VAL A 12 -10.88 -13.33 -5.69
C VAL A 12 -11.55 -12.84 -6.97
N SER A 13 -12.87 -12.61 -6.94
CA SER A 13 -13.59 -11.98 -8.05
C SER A 13 -13.32 -10.47 -8.10
N LEU A 14 -13.57 -9.83 -9.24
CA LEU A 14 -13.34 -8.39 -9.36
C LEU A 14 -14.23 -7.58 -8.39
N ASP A 15 -15.49 -7.97 -8.23
CA ASP A 15 -16.41 -7.32 -7.30
C ASP A 15 -15.91 -7.39 -5.85
N ASN A 16 -15.41 -8.55 -5.41
CA ASN A 16 -14.85 -8.71 -4.08
C ASN A 16 -13.56 -7.90 -3.92
N ALA A 17 -12.69 -7.86 -4.93
CA ALA A 17 -11.47 -7.04 -4.89
C ALA A 17 -11.79 -5.54 -4.77
N CYS A 18 -12.78 -5.06 -5.50
CA CYS A 18 -13.28 -3.68 -5.41
C CYS A 18 -13.88 -3.40 -4.02
N ALA A 19 -14.73 -4.29 -3.51
CA ALA A 19 -15.35 -4.15 -2.18
C ALA A 19 -14.29 -4.06 -1.06
N HIS A 20 -13.29 -4.95 -1.09
CA HIS A 20 -12.17 -4.89 -0.14
C HIS A 20 -11.34 -3.61 -0.28
N THR A 21 -11.08 -3.18 -1.51
CA THR A 21 -10.35 -1.92 -1.75
C THR A 21 -11.09 -0.75 -1.13
N LEU A 22 -12.40 -0.62 -1.37
CA LEU A 22 -13.23 0.46 -0.83
C LEU A 22 -13.30 0.43 0.69
N ALA A 23 -13.47 -0.77 1.28
CA ALA A 23 -13.50 -0.95 2.73
C ALA A 23 -12.17 -0.54 3.41
N LEU A 24 -11.05 -0.69 2.69
CA LEU A 24 -9.72 -0.28 3.16
C LEU A 24 -9.36 1.17 2.80
N THR A 25 -10.25 1.91 2.15
CA THR A 25 -10.09 3.33 1.77
C THR A 25 -11.17 4.25 2.38
N PRO A 26 -11.48 4.17 3.69
CA PRO A 26 -12.56 5.00 4.26
C PRO A 26 -12.21 6.49 4.25
N SER A 27 -10.92 6.84 4.34
CA SER A 27 -10.46 8.22 4.54
C SER A 27 -9.44 8.70 3.50
N TYR A 28 -8.83 7.80 2.74
CA TYR A 28 -7.74 8.13 1.82
C TYR A 28 -7.90 7.42 0.48
N ARG A 29 -7.27 7.99 -0.55
CA ARG A 29 -7.26 7.42 -1.91
C ARG A 29 -6.64 6.01 -1.99
N LEU A 30 -5.56 5.77 -1.25
CA LEU A 30 -4.85 4.48 -1.27
C LEU A 30 -5.31 3.62 -0.10
N PRO A 31 -5.48 2.29 -0.30
CA PRO A 31 -5.83 1.38 0.79
C PRO A 31 -4.88 1.53 1.97
N GLU A 32 -5.41 1.49 3.19
CA GLU A 32 -4.65 1.57 4.44
C GLU A 32 -3.49 0.57 4.47
N THR A 33 -3.70 -0.64 3.91
CA THR A 33 -2.67 -1.68 3.76
C THR A 33 -1.47 -1.18 2.95
N THR A 34 -1.71 -0.64 1.76
CA THR A 34 -0.65 -0.11 0.89
C THR A 34 0.00 1.14 1.49
N ARG A 35 -0.77 2.06 2.07
CA ARG A 35 -0.22 3.27 2.72
C ARG A 35 0.75 2.92 3.85
N ARG A 36 0.35 1.99 4.71
CA ARG A 36 1.18 1.57 5.86
C ARG A 36 2.40 0.79 5.40
N ALA A 37 2.27 -0.07 4.40
CA ALA A 37 3.40 -0.80 3.83
C ALA A 37 4.44 0.15 3.20
N ASP A 38 4.01 1.14 2.42
CA ASP A 38 4.90 2.15 1.82
C ASP A 38 5.62 2.98 2.90
N ALA A 39 4.91 3.44 3.94
CA ALA A 39 5.52 4.16 5.05
C ALA A 39 6.52 3.29 5.84
N LEU A 40 6.26 2.00 6.00
CA LEU A 40 7.17 1.08 6.68
C LEU A 40 8.42 0.81 5.86
N CYS A 41 8.29 0.49 4.57
CA CYS A 41 9.45 0.16 3.74
C CYS A 41 10.37 1.36 3.52
N ARG A 42 9.83 2.58 3.44
CA ARG A 42 10.65 3.81 3.37
C ARG A 42 11.50 3.99 4.62
N ARG A 43 10.90 3.84 5.81
CA ARG A 43 11.63 3.91 7.08
C ARG A 43 12.72 2.84 7.17
N ALA A 44 12.38 1.59 6.84
CA ALA A 44 13.35 0.50 6.84
C ALA A 44 14.52 0.75 5.86
N LEU A 45 14.25 1.37 4.71
CA LEU A 45 15.29 1.74 3.76
C LEU A 45 16.19 2.87 4.28
N GLU A 46 15.60 3.89 4.92
CA GLU A 46 16.35 4.96 5.57
C GLU A 46 17.27 4.43 6.67
N GLU A 47 16.76 3.55 7.53
CA GLU A 47 17.54 2.85 8.57
C GLU A 47 18.70 2.06 7.96
N ALA A 48 18.41 1.19 6.98
CA ALA A 48 19.43 0.36 6.34
C ALA A 48 20.52 1.17 5.61
N THR A 49 20.17 2.35 5.06
CA THR A 49 21.13 3.21 4.35
C THR A 49 21.90 4.16 5.26
N ALA A 50 21.37 4.47 6.45
CA ALA A 50 22.11 5.18 7.50
C ALA A 50 23.23 4.31 8.07
N ASP A 51 22.94 3.02 8.33
CA ASP A 51 23.92 2.06 8.84
C ASP A 51 25.05 1.75 7.85
N ALA A 52 24.78 1.90 6.54
CA ALA A 52 25.73 1.62 5.46
C ALA A 52 26.65 2.79 5.11
N ARG A 53 26.43 4.00 5.66
CA ARG A 53 27.24 5.18 5.31
C ARG A 53 28.55 5.18 6.11
N PRO A 54 29.74 5.22 5.45
CA PRO A 54 30.99 5.36 6.19
C PRO A 54 31.05 6.75 6.84
N ALA A 55 31.66 6.80 8.03
CA ALA A 55 31.87 8.00 8.83
C ALA A 55 32.70 9.07 8.12
#